data_AF-A0A6N8HQN4-F1
#
_entry.id   AF-A0A6N8HQN4-F1
#
_cell.length_a   1.000
_cell.length_b   1.000
_cell.length_c   1.000
_cell.angle_alpha   90.00
_cell.angle_beta   90.00
_cell.angle_gamma   90.00
#
_symmetry.space_group_name_H-M   'P 1'
#
loop_
_entity.id
_entity.type
_entity.pdbx_description
1 polymer ?
#
loop_
_entity_poly.entity_id
_entity_poly.type
_entity_poly.pdbx_seq_one_letter_code
_entity_poly.pdbx_strand_id
1 'polypeptide(L)'
;MGTVNYGIDSSFWLKLLFILVLVGVLLYSFNAIMRRVLKVEKRKLFSLDHVNSLHKKMDWTIRMTFIVLLIFGGIINILRQPEPILILQPYILMIMLVFLPY
;
A
#
# COMPACT_ATOMS: atom_id res chain seq x y z
N MET A 1 35.29 25.46 -5.83
CA MET A 1 35.09 24.02 -5.54
C MET A 1 34.06 23.93 -4.42
N GLY A 2 32.80 23.61 -4.73
CA GLY A 2 31.76 23.44 -3.70
C GLY A 2 31.72 21.97 -3.26
N THR A 3 31.96 21.69 -1.99
CA THR A 3 31.86 20.34 -1.42
C THR A 3 30.38 19.96 -1.26
N VAL A 4 29.87 19.08 -2.12
CA VAL A 4 28.53 18.52 -1.98
C VAL A 4 28.58 17.50 -0.83
N ASN A 5 27.99 17.86 0.31
CA ASN A 5 27.85 16.97 1.46
C ASN A 5 26.73 15.96 1.20
N TYR A 6 27.07 14.70 0.92
CA TYR A 6 26.14 13.56 0.85
C TYR A 6 25.72 13.10 2.26
N GLY A 7 25.04 13.98 3.00
CA GLY A 7 24.46 13.65 4.31
C GLY A 7 22.99 13.24 4.15
N ILE A 8 22.59 12.16 4.82
CA ILE A 8 21.15 11.86 5.01
C ILE A 8 20.53 13.08 5.69
N ASP A 9 19.56 13.72 5.02
CA ASP A 9 18.79 14.84 5.55
C ASP A 9 18.29 14.47 6.95
N SER A 10 18.54 15.33 7.95
CA SER A 10 18.15 15.09 9.35
C SER A 10 16.64 14.78 9.49
N SER A 11 15.82 15.30 8.56
CA SER A 11 14.38 15.04 8.49
C SER A 11 14.00 13.67 7.90
N PHE A 12 14.95 12.90 7.36
CA PHE A 12 14.70 11.59 6.72
C PHE A 12 13.98 10.63 7.65
N TRP A 13 14.46 10.48 8.89
CA TRP A 13 13.87 9.57 9.88
C TRP A 13 12.45 9.98 10.27
N LEU A 14 12.18 11.28 10.38
CA LEU A 14 10.83 11.80 10.66
C LEU A 14 9.89 11.55 9.49
N LYS A 15 10.34 11.79 8.25
CA LYS A 15 9.56 11.50 7.02
C LYS A 15 9.26 10.01 6.90
N LEU A 16 10.23 9.14 7.20
CA LEU A 16 10.07 7.69 7.18
C LEU A 16 9.04 7.23 8.21
N LEU A 17 9.13 7.71 9.45
CA LEU A 17 8.21 7.38 10.53
C LEU A 17 6.78 7.84 10.19
N PHE A 18 6.63 9.04 9.63
CA PHE A 18 5.34 9.57 9.19
C PHE A 18 4.69 8.66 8.14
N ILE A 19 5.45 8.19 7.15
CA ILE A 19 4.96 7.27 6.11
C ILE A 19 4.56 5.92 6.74
N LEU A 20 5.36 5.36 7.64
CA LEU A 20 5.05 4.10 8.31
C LEU A 20 3.76 4.19 9.13
N VAL A 21 3.56 5.29 9.86
CA VAL A 21 2.32 5.55 10.60
C VAL A 21 1.13 5.68 9.66
N LEU A 22 1.28 6.43 8.56
CA LEU A 22 0.22 6.62 7.58
C LEU A 22 -0.22 5.27 6.97
N VAL A 23 0.75 4.45 6.54
CA VAL A 23 0.51 3.11 5.99
C VAL A 23 -0.10 2.19 7.05
N GLY A 24 0.40 2.22 8.28
CA GLY A 24 -0.12 1.42 9.39
C GLY A 24 -1.57 1.76 9.72
N VAL A 25 -1.91 3.05 9.78
CA VAL A 25 -3.30 3.52 9.97
C VAL A 25 -4.16 3.07 8.82
N LEU A 26 -3.67 3.18 7.58
CA LEU A 26 -4.42 2.77 6.39
C LEU A 26 -4.71 1.26 6.41
N LEU A 27 -3.74 0.42 6.75
CA LEU A 27 -3.89 -1.03 6.91
C LEU A 27 -4.80 -1.41 8.09
N TYR A 28 -4.67 -0.74 9.23
CA TYR A 28 -5.53 -0.99 10.40
C TYR A 28 -6.99 -0.62 10.10
N SER A 29 -7.19 0.55 9.51
CA SER A 29 -8.51 1.02 9.07
C SER A 29 -9.09 0.07 8.04
N PHE A 30 -8.26 -0.35 7.08
CA PHE A 30 -8.62 -1.31 6.06
C PHE A 30 -9.09 -2.63 6.67
N ASN A 31 -8.32 -3.22 7.59
CA ASN A 31 -8.70 -4.45 8.28
C ASN A 31 -9.96 -4.29 9.14
N ALA A 32 -10.13 -3.16 9.82
CA ALA A 32 -11.31 -2.88 10.64
C ALA A 32 -12.57 -2.70 9.79
N ILE A 33 -12.46 -1.98 8.67
CA ILE A 33 -13.53 -1.81 7.68
C ILE A 33 -13.86 -3.16 7.07
N MET A 34 -12.86 -3.93 6.64
CA MET A 34 -13.07 -5.26 6.07
C MET A 34 -13.76 -6.19 7.06
N ARG A 35 -13.37 -6.19 8.33
CA ARG A 35 -14.04 -6.99 9.36
C ARG A 35 -15.53 -6.65 9.51
N ARG A 36 -15.89 -5.37 9.40
CA ARG A 36 -17.30 -4.91 9.41
C ARG A 36 -18.04 -5.23 8.11
N VAL A 37 -17.42 -4.95 6.96
CA VAL A 37 -18.00 -5.15 5.62
C VAL A 37 -18.12 -6.64 5.27
N LEU A 38 -17.27 -7.49 5.83
CA LEU A 38 -17.30 -8.92 5.61
C LEU A 38 -18.29 -9.67 6.49
N LYS A 39 -18.81 -9.06 7.59
CA LYS A 39 -19.61 -9.77 8.61
C LYS A 39 -19.04 -11.17 8.90
N VAL A 40 -17.70 -11.32 8.96
CA VAL A 40 -17.09 -12.62 9.24
C VAL A 40 -17.36 -12.91 10.71
N GLU A 41 -18.33 -13.77 10.97
CA GLU A 41 -18.40 -14.48 12.24
C GLU A 41 -17.07 -15.24 12.41
N LYS A 42 -16.51 -15.28 13.62
CA LYS A 42 -15.27 -16.02 13.91
C LYS A 42 -15.38 -17.42 13.29
N ARG A 43 -14.69 -17.67 12.18
CA ARG A 43 -14.72 -19.00 11.55
C ARG A 43 -14.07 -19.99 12.50
N LYS A 44 -14.77 -21.10 12.77
CA LYS A 44 -14.16 -22.34 13.24
C LYS A 44 -13.12 -22.75 12.19
N LEU A 45 -11.96 -23.20 12.66
CA LEU A 45 -10.73 -23.42 11.87
C LEU A 45 -10.83 -24.47 10.74
N PHE A 46 -12.01 -25.05 10.44
CA PHE A 46 -12.14 -26.25 9.60
C PHE A 46 -13.49 -26.35 8.81
N SER A 47 -13.90 -25.33 8.05
CA SER A 47 -15.02 -25.48 7.09
C SER A 47 -14.51 -25.64 5.66
N LEU A 48 -14.66 -26.83 5.09
CA LEU A 48 -14.27 -27.26 3.73
C LEU A 48 -15.22 -26.76 2.63
N ASP A 49 -15.71 -25.52 2.71
CA ASP A 49 -16.57 -24.95 1.67
C ASP A 49 -15.74 -24.30 0.56
N HIS A 50 -16.04 -24.74 -0.67
CA HIS A 50 -15.33 -24.48 -1.92
C HIS A 50 -15.08 -22.98 -2.17
N VAL A 51 -13.85 -22.67 -2.59
CA VAL A 51 -13.37 -21.39 -3.16
C VAL A 51 -14.05 -20.17 -2.54
N ASN A 52 -13.74 -20.01 -1.26
CA ASN A 52 -14.20 -18.99 -0.35
C ASN A 52 -14.47 -17.62 -1.03
N SER A 53 -15.65 -17.04 -0.82
CA SER A 53 -15.96 -15.64 -1.17
C SER A 53 -14.94 -14.62 -0.63
N LEU A 54 -14.10 -15.07 0.31
CA LEU A 54 -12.89 -14.42 0.79
C LEU A 54 -11.83 -14.16 -0.30
N HIS A 55 -11.54 -15.09 -1.22
CA HIS A 55 -10.55 -14.86 -2.29
C HIS A 55 -11.00 -13.72 -3.21
N LYS A 56 -12.26 -13.76 -3.67
CA LYS A 56 -12.85 -12.70 -4.49
C LYS A 56 -12.82 -11.32 -3.81
N LYS A 57 -12.98 -11.30 -2.48
CA LYS A 57 -12.98 -10.06 -1.69
C LYS A 57 -11.57 -9.58 -1.34
N MET A 58 -10.61 -10.49 -1.23
CA MET A 58 -9.18 -10.20 -1.09
C MET A 58 -8.60 -9.62 -2.39
N ASP A 59 -9.01 -10.13 -3.54
CA ASP A 59 -8.65 -9.54 -4.84
C ASP A 59 -9.19 -8.12 -4.99
N TRP A 60 -10.47 -7.92 -4.66
CA TRP A 60 -11.10 -6.60 -4.76
C TRP A 60 -10.43 -5.59 -3.81
N THR A 61 -10.06 -6.05 -2.63
CA THR A 61 -9.28 -5.31 -1.63
C THR A 61 -7.93 -4.87 -2.17
N ILE A 62 -7.12 -5.82 -2.67
CA ILE A 62 -5.78 -5.57 -3.18
C ILE A 62 -5.85 -4.55 -4.32
N ARG A 63 -6.85 -4.68 -5.21
CA ARG A 63 -7.10 -3.74 -6.30
C ARG A 63 -7.42 -2.33 -5.78
N MET A 64 -8.29 -2.19 -4.79
CA MET A 64 -8.63 -0.88 -4.22
C MET A 64 -7.43 -0.23 -3.53
N THR A 65 -6.62 -1.00 -2.79
CA THR A 65 -5.38 -0.51 -2.18
C THR A 65 -4.37 -0.05 -3.23
N PHE A 66 -4.23 -0.79 -4.34
CA PHE A 66 -3.35 -0.40 -5.44
C PHE A 66 -3.79 0.88 -6.14
N ILE A 67 -5.10 1.07 -6.36
CA ILE A 67 -5.63 2.31 -6.95
C ILE A 67 -5.30 3.51 -6.07
N VAL A 68 -5.46 3.38 -4.75
CA VAL A 68 -5.08 4.42 -3.79
C VAL A 68 -3.58 4.72 -3.89
N LEU A 69 -2.73 3.69 -3.89
CA LEU A 69 -1.27 3.86 -4.04
C LEU A 69 -0.88 4.54 -5.36
N LEU A 70 -1.56 4.25 -6.47
CA LEU A 70 -1.32 4.89 -7.76
C LEU A 70 -1.66 6.38 -7.72
N ILE A 71 -2.79 6.75 -7.12
CA ILE A 71 -3.23 8.16 -7.03
C ILE A 71 -2.26 8.96 -6.17
N PHE A 72 -2.02 8.52 -4.94
CA PHE A 72 -1.11 9.22 -4.04
C PHE A 72 0.32 9.19 -4.56
N GLY A 73 0.72 8.09 -5.18
CA GLY A 73 2.03 7.94 -5.76
C GLY A 73 2.32 8.87 -6.92
N GLY A 74 1.34 9.03 -7.81
CA GLY A 74 1.38 10.01 -8.88
C GLY A 74 1.49 11.44 -8.34
N ILE A 75 0.64 11.81 -7.37
CA ILE A 75 0.68 13.15 -6.76
C ILE A 75 2.04 13.44 -6.13
N ILE A 76 2.57 12.52 -5.33
CA ILE A 76 3.88 12.68 -4.66
C ILE A 76 5.00 12.85 -5.69
N ASN A 77 5.01 12.05 -6.76
CA ASN A 77 6.04 12.12 -7.78
C ASN A 77 5.96 13.39 -8.65
N ILE A 78 4.77 13.90 -8.92
CA ILE A 78 4.57 15.19 -9.60
C ILE A 78 5.11 16.34 -8.73
N LEU A 79 4.83 16.33 -7.43
CA LEU A 79 5.29 17.36 -6.49
C LEU A 79 6.81 17.32 -6.24
N ARG A 80 7.47 16.20 -6.55
CA ARG A 80 8.89 15.97 -6.25
C ARG A 80 9.80 16.09 -7.46
N GLN A 81 9.30 16.57 -8.61
CA GLN A 81 10.16 16.77 -9.77
C GLN A 81 11.33 17.71 -9.45
N PRO A 82 12.55 17.42 -9.93
CA PRO A 82 12.91 16.38 -10.91
C PRO A 82 13.34 15.02 -10.31
N GLU A 83 13.19 14.79 -9.00
CA GLU A 83 13.71 13.61 -8.27
C GLU A 83 12.57 12.67 -7.81
N PRO A 84 11.91 11.94 -8.73
CA PRO A 84 10.78 11.07 -8.40
C PRO A 84 11.23 9.85 -7.59
N ILE A 85 10.33 9.38 -6.74
CA ILE A 85 10.46 8.13 -6.00
C ILE A 85 10.15 6.96 -6.95
N LEU A 86 11.18 6.20 -7.32
CA LEU A 86 11.09 5.07 -8.26
C LEU A 86 9.99 4.06 -7.87
N ILE A 87 9.98 3.59 -6.61
CA ILE A 87 9.02 2.55 -6.16
C ILE A 87 7.56 2.98 -6.26
N LEU A 88 7.33 4.29 -6.28
CA LEU A 88 6.01 4.90 -6.29
C LEU A 88 5.58 5.31 -7.71
N GLN A 89 6.40 4.97 -8.71
CA GLN A 89 6.05 5.24 -10.09
C GLN A 89 4.91 4.34 -10.54
N PRO A 90 3.94 4.88 -11.32
CA PRO A 90 2.75 4.13 -11.71
C PRO A 90 3.07 2.79 -12.37
N TYR A 91 4.10 2.74 -13.23
CA TYR A 91 4.46 1.50 -13.92
C TYR A 91 5.06 0.42 -13.00
N ILE A 92 5.80 0.79 -11.93
CA ILE A 92 6.34 -0.20 -10.97
C ILE A 92 5.21 -0.81 -10.16
N LEU A 93 4.25 0.03 -9.73
CA LEU A 93 3.05 -0.42 -9.02
C LEU A 93 2.20 -1.34 -9.92
N MET A 94 2.04 -1.02 -11.20
CA MET A 94 1.31 -1.87 -12.15
C MET A 94 2.00 -3.24 -12.35
N ILE A 95 3.32 -3.28 -12.42
CA ILE A 95 4.08 -4.54 -12.51
C ILE A 95 3.84 -5.40 -11.27
N MET A 96 3.91 -4.85 -10.05
CA MET A 96 3.62 -5.61 -8.82
C MET A 96 2.21 -6.20 -8.81
N LEU A 97 1.22 -5.49 -9.33
CA LEU A 97 -0.17 -5.98 -9.38
C LEU A 97 -0.33 -7.19 -10.31
N VAL A 98 0.41 -7.24 -11.42
CA VAL A 98 0.33 -8.33 -12.41
C VAL A 98 0.98 -9.62 -11.89
N PHE A 99 2.02 -9.52 -11.07
CA PHE A 99 2.76 -10.67 -10.54
C PHE A 99 2.19 -11.23 -9.22
N LEU A 100 1.19 -10.60 -8.61
CA LEU A 100 0.55 -11.12 -7.41
C LEU A 100 -0.42 -12.26 -7.81
N PRO A 101 -0.18 -13.51 -7.38
CA PRO A 101 -1.07 -14.62 -7.70
C PRO A 101 -2.40 -14.48 -6.96
N TYR A 102 -3.49 -14.66 -7.72
CA TYR A 102 -4.91 -14.52 -7.37
C TYR A 102 -5.43 -15.68 -6.49
#